data_AF-A0A6G3MF73-F1
#
_entry.id   AF-A0A6G3MF73-F1
#
_cell.length_a   1.000
_cell.length_b   1.000
_cell.length_c   1.000
_cell.angle_alpha   90.00
_cell.angle_beta   90.00
_cell.angle_gamma   90.00
#
_symmetry.space_group_name_H-M   'P 1'
#
loop_
_entity.id
_entity.type
_entity.pdbx_description
1 polymer ?
#
loop_
_entity_poly.entity_id
_entity_poly.type
_entity_poly.pdbx_seq_one_letter_code
_entity_poly.pdbx_strand_id
1 'polypeptide(L)'
;IKSFSLHSDKEAITYVTVKNEVCYSSLFNKPLCKNVNNPLQNAVLDNDDDLLYLHWANKTLSAYKIETYAQNTPKTLPLPHPLYTVEDVISYGTIDNNLYYTINDVLYHVALPSKKVTLMIKLMEGSRLLLVHKRNLEYTRHFCHSKNCSFICLAKYHSEDLCICPQDSEIKNGTMCNCLGGNIDCLKPFCTGFYCKNTKCLINNIRCNGINDCGDNSDELQCPS
;
A
#
# COMPACT_ATOMS: atom_id res chain seq x y z
N ILE A 1 8.41 -17.88 12.56
CA ILE A 1 8.29 -16.40 12.64
C ILE A 1 6.84 -16.11 13.03
N LYS A 2 6.61 -15.23 14.01
CA LYS A 2 5.25 -14.84 14.49
C LYS A 2 4.67 -13.73 13.62
N SER A 3 5.48 -12.74 13.29
CA SER A 3 5.14 -11.60 12.46
C SER A 3 6.38 -11.10 11.74
N PHE A 4 6.19 -10.36 10.67
CA PHE A 4 7.27 -9.66 9.98
C PHE A 4 6.78 -8.34 9.39
N SER A 5 7.73 -7.45 9.16
CA SER A 5 7.55 -6.12 8.60
C SER A 5 8.67 -5.89 7.58
N LEU A 6 8.28 -5.62 6.33
CA LEU A 6 9.21 -5.36 5.23
C LEU A 6 9.45 -3.85 5.09
N HIS A 7 10.72 -3.47 5.05
CA HIS A 7 11.21 -2.13 4.76
C HIS A 7 11.76 -2.12 3.34
N SER A 8 10.88 -1.87 2.37
CA SER A 8 11.18 -2.01 0.93
C SER A 8 12.25 -1.05 0.44
N ASP A 9 12.28 0.15 1.00
CA ASP A 9 13.26 1.20 0.78
C ASP A 9 14.67 0.81 1.24
N LYS A 10 14.76 -0.08 2.23
CA LYS A 10 16.03 -0.52 2.85
C LYS A 10 16.41 -1.95 2.47
N GLU A 11 15.60 -2.62 1.64
CA GLU A 11 15.73 -4.05 1.34
C GLU A 11 15.96 -4.86 2.62
N ALA A 12 15.16 -4.57 3.66
CA ALA A 12 15.35 -5.12 4.99
C ALA A 12 14.04 -5.61 5.59
N ILE A 13 14.14 -6.54 6.53
CA ILE A 13 13.02 -7.15 7.22
C ILE A 13 13.25 -7.08 8.73
N THR A 14 12.22 -6.67 9.45
CA THR A 14 12.12 -6.86 10.91
C THR A 14 11.11 -7.95 11.17
N TYR A 15 11.40 -8.88 12.08
CA TYR A 15 10.46 -9.96 12.38
C TYR A 15 10.58 -10.44 13.82
N VAL A 16 9.49 -11.02 14.33
CA VAL A 16 9.43 -11.57 15.69
C VAL A 16 9.48 -13.10 15.66
N THR A 17 10.32 -13.71 16.48
CA THR A 17 10.42 -15.18 16.57
C THR A 17 9.41 -15.77 17.55
N VAL A 18 9.22 -17.09 17.49
CA VAL A 18 8.37 -17.79 18.47
C VAL A 18 8.91 -17.68 19.90
N LYS A 19 10.22 -17.42 20.06
CA LYS A 19 10.93 -17.24 21.33
C LYS A 19 10.89 -15.79 21.85
N ASN A 20 10.04 -14.94 21.28
CA ASN A 20 9.95 -13.51 21.58
C ASN A 20 11.26 -12.75 21.32
N GLU A 21 11.98 -13.12 20.25
CA GLU A 21 13.14 -12.35 19.81
C GLU A 21 12.72 -11.39 18.71
N VAL A 22 13.22 -10.15 18.77
CA VAL A 22 13.17 -9.20 17.67
C VAL A 22 14.40 -9.41 16.81
N CYS A 23 14.19 -9.75 15.54
CA CYS A 23 15.25 -9.95 14.58
C CYS A 23 15.18 -8.89 13.50
N TYR A 24 16.35 -8.44 13.07
CA TYR A 24 16.54 -7.57 11.92
C TYR A 24 17.49 -8.23 10.92
N SER A 25 17.19 -8.10 9.63
CA SER A 25 18.05 -8.59 8.56
C SER A 25 17.88 -7.74 7.31
N SER A 26 18.96 -7.38 6.64
CA SER A 26 18.88 -7.11 5.20
C SER A 26 18.47 -8.42 4.49
N LEU A 27 17.72 -8.33 3.39
CA LEU A 27 17.07 -9.49 2.74
C LEU A 27 18.00 -10.68 2.46
N PHE A 28 19.30 -10.43 2.22
CA PHE A 28 20.30 -11.46 1.90
C PHE A 28 21.36 -11.69 2.98
N ASN A 29 21.30 -10.95 4.09
CA ASN A 29 22.28 -11.06 5.16
C ASN A 29 21.79 -12.01 6.26
N LYS A 30 22.70 -12.40 7.15
CA LYS A 30 22.34 -13.18 8.34
C LYS A 30 21.53 -12.30 9.29
N PRO A 31 20.39 -12.77 9.83
CA PRO A 31 19.60 -12.01 10.77
C PRO A 31 20.32 -11.87 12.11
N LEU A 32 20.17 -10.71 12.71
CA LEU A 32 20.62 -10.41 14.07
C LEU A 32 19.40 -10.32 14.97
N CYS A 33 19.40 -11.10 16.05
CA CYS A 33 18.25 -11.25 16.93
C CYS A 33 18.57 -10.84 18.36
N LYS A 34 17.59 -10.22 19.04
CA LYS A 34 17.65 -9.85 20.46
C LYS A 34 16.40 -10.35 21.17
N ASN A 35 16.58 -11.01 22.31
CA ASN A 35 15.47 -11.51 23.10
C ASN A 35 14.74 -10.36 23.82
N VAL A 36 13.42 -10.47 23.90
CA VAL A 36 12.57 -9.59 24.70
C VAL A 36 11.89 -10.46 25.75
N ASN A 37 12.06 -10.10 27.02
CA ASN A 37 11.59 -10.89 28.17
C ASN A 37 10.05 -11.00 28.28
N ASN A 38 9.30 -10.32 27.39
CA ASN A 38 7.85 -10.23 27.43
C ASN A 38 7.24 -10.77 26.12
N PRO A 39 6.02 -11.34 26.17
CA PRO A 39 5.33 -11.84 24.99
C PRO A 39 5.10 -10.73 23.95
N LEU A 40 5.70 -10.91 22.78
CA LEU A 40 5.66 -9.95 21.70
C LEU A 40 4.83 -10.49 20.53
N GLN A 41 3.96 -9.64 19.99
CA GLN A 41 3.12 -9.94 18.84
C GLN A 41 3.75 -9.43 17.55
N ASN A 42 4.25 -8.20 17.53
CA ASN A 42 4.93 -7.61 16.38
C ASN A 42 6.03 -6.61 16.78
N ALA A 43 6.97 -6.39 15.86
CA ALA A 43 8.00 -5.37 15.97
C ALA A 43 8.28 -4.73 14.61
N VAL A 44 8.54 -3.42 14.63
CA VAL A 44 9.00 -2.65 13.48
C VAL A 44 10.20 -1.82 13.91
N LEU A 45 11.31 -1.94 13.20
CA LEU A 45 12.51 -1.16 13.39
C LEU A 45 12.61 -0.11 12.28
N ASP A 46 12.52 1.16 12.64
CA ASP A 46 12.77 2.27 11.73
C ASP A 46 14.18 2.83 11.97
N ASN A 47 15.11 2.49 11.08
CA ASN A 47 16.51 2.89 11.20
C ASN A 47 16.78 4.37 10.86
N ASP A 48 15.92 5.05 10.08
CA ASP A 48 16.24 6.44 9.71
C ASP A 48 15.98 7.36 10.89
N ASP A 49 14.93 7.03 11.64
CA ASP A 49 14.49 7.77 12.79
C ASP A 49 14.98 7.16 14.12
N ASP A 50 15.78 6.09 14.09
CA ASP A 50 16.22 5.34 15.27
C ASP A 50 15.07 4.99 16.22
N LEU A 51 13.97 4.46 15.67
CA LEU A 51 12.78 4.11 16.41
C LEU A 51 12.51 2.60 16.37
N LEU A 52 12.19 2.04 17.53
CA LEU A 52 11.73 0.67 17.68
C LEU A 52 10.29 0.67 18.19
N TYR A 53 9.39 0.07 17.41
CA TYR A 53 8.00 -0.11 17.76
C TYR A 53 7.77 -1.56 18.19
N LEU A 54 7.24 -1.77 19.39
CA LEU A 54 6.94 -3.07 19.96
C LEU A 54 5.43 -3.17 20.22
N HIS A 55 4.79 -4.13 19.56
CA HIS A 55 3.39 -4.47 19.79
C HIS A 55 3.32 -5.76 20.60
N TRP A 56 2.89 -5.61 21.84
CA TRP A 56 2.88 -6.65 22.85
C TRP A 56 1.64 -7.54 22.72
N ALA A 57 1.70 -8.76 23.26
CA ALA A 57 0.57 -9.69 23.20
C ALA A 57 -0.68 -9.21 23.95
N ASN A 58 -0.53 -8.27 24.89
CA ASN A 58 -1.63 -7.61 25.59
C ASN A 58 -2.24 -6.43 24.80
N LYS A 59 -1.92 -6.29 23.50
CA LYS A 59 -2.35 -5.20 22.61
C LYS A 59 -1.78 -3.82 22.94
N THR A 60 -0.85 -3.72 23.87
CA THR A 60 -0.11 -2.48 24.11
C THR A 60 0.87 -2.26 22.95
N LEU A 61 0.93 -1.04 22.42
CA LEU A 61 1.95 -0.60 21.46
C LEU A 61 2.86 0.42 22.14
N SER A 62 4.17 0.19 22.05
CA SER A 62 5.19 1.05 22.65
C SER A 62 6.23 1.45 21.61
N ALA A 63 6.54 2.75 21.53
CA ALA A 63 7.61 3.29 20.70
C ALA A 63 8.81 3.68 21.55
N TYR A 64 10.01 3.30 21.12
CA TYR A 64 11.27 3.57 21.83
C TYR A 64 12.25 4.27 20.90
N LYS A 65 12.99 5.25 21.44
CA LYS A 65 14.22 5.73 20.81
C LYS A 65 15.31 4.71 21.08
N ILE A 66 16.07 4.35 20.06
CA ILE A 66 17.22 3.46 20.20
C ILE A 66 18.50 4.17 19.78
N GLU A 67 19.63 3.73 20.31
CA GLU A 67 20.93 4.01 19.71
C GLU A 67 21.25 2.84 18.76
N THR A 68 21.21 3.07 17.45
CA THR A 68 21.71 2.09 16.48
C THR A 68 23.24 2.22 16.36
N TYR A 69 23.96 1.11 16.22
CA TYR A 69 25.36 1.10 15.75
C TYR A 69 25.45 0.27 14.47
N ALA A 70 26.51 0.49 13.68
CA ALA A 70 26.76 -0.12 12.38
C ALA A 70 26.27 -1.59 12.33
N GLN A 71 25.32 -1.88 11.44
CA GLN A 71 24.51 -3.12 11.30
C GLN A 71 23.06 -3.08 11.86
N ASN A 72 22.52 -1.91 12.20
CA ASN A 72 21.08 -1.69 12.39
C ASN A 72 20.42 -2.63 13.42
N THR A 73 21.11 -2.88 14.55
CA THR A 73 20.52 -3.60 15.68
C THR A 73 20.49 -2.77 16.95
N PRO A 74 19.40 -2.86 17.76
CA PRO A 74 19.35 -2.19 19.05
C PRO A 74 20.45 -2.71 20.00
N LYS A 75 21.23 -1.79 20.58
CA LYS A 75 22.37 -2.04 21.47
C LYS A 75 21.99 -2.87 22.71
N THR A 76 20.84 -2.57 23.33
CA THR A 76 20.34 -3.25 24.54
C THR A 76 18.80 -3.21 24.58
N LEU A 77 18.16 -4.37 24.46
CA LEU A 77 16.82 -4.62 25.01
C LEU A 77 17.06 -5.26 26.38
N PRO A 78 16.58 -4.69 27.51
CA PRO A 78 15.38 -3.86 27.65
C PRO A 78 15.67 -2.34 27.66
N LEU A 79 14.82 -1.57 26.97
CA LEU A 79 14.89 -0.11 26.92
C LEU A 79 14.02 0.48 28.04
N PRO A 80 14.58 1.28 28.97
CA PRO A 80 13.79 1.96 29.98
C PRO A 80 13.05 3.15 29.35
N HIS A 81 11.76 3.29 29.70
CA HIS A 81 10.86 4.39 29.31
C HIS A 81 10.53 4.49 27.81
N PRO A 82 9.38 3.97 27.36
CA PRO A 82 8.91 4.24 26.01
C PRO A 82 8.65 5.73 25.78
N LEU A 83 8.96 6.22 24.58
CA LEU A 83 8.62 7.58 24.14
C LEU A 83 7.11 7.81 24.13
N TYR A 84 6.38 6.76 23.71
CA TYR A 84 4.94 6.77 23.56
C TYR A 84 4.42 5.36 23.79
N THR A 85 3.31 5.25 24.53
CA THR A 85 2.60 3.99 24.77
C THR A 85 1.12 4.23 24.57
N VAL A 86 0.46 3.27 23.93
CA VAL A 86 -0.98 3.25 23.76
C VAL A 86 -1.49 1.81 23.91
N GLU A 87 -2.65 1.65 24.53
CA GLU A 87 -3.27 0.36 24.80
C GLU A 87 -4.36 0.03 23.76
N ASP A 88 -4.82 -1.22 23.75
CA ASP A 88 -5.90 -1.71 22.88
C ASP A 88 -5.68 -1.54 21.37
N VAL A 89 -4.42 -1.46 20.93
CA VAL A 89 -4.08 -1.34 19.52
C VAL A 89 -4.32 -2.66 18.79
N ILE A 90 -5.14 -2.60 17.74
CA ILE A 90 -5.46 -3.75 16.88
C ILE A 90 -4.41 -3.89 15.77
N SER A 91 -4.14 -2.79 15.06
CA SER A 91 -3.17 -2.74 13.96
C SER A 91 -2.48 -1.38 13.94
N TYR A 92 -1.25 -1.33 13.43
CA TYR A 92 -0.47 -0.11 13.35
C TYR A 92 0.45 -0.09 12.13
N GLY A 93 0.85 1.10 11.73
CA GLY A 93 1.82 1.35 10.67
C GLY A 93 2.58 2.65 10.92
N THR A 94 3.78 2.76 10.36
CA THR A 94 4.70 3.87 10.66
C THR A 94 5.29 4.43 9.36
N ILE A 95 5.39 5.77 9.26
CA ILE A 95 6.09 6.48 8.17
C ILE A 95 6.74 7.74 8.74
N ASP A 96 8.05 7.91 8.59
CA ASP A 96 8.78 9.16 8.85
C ASP A 96 8.37 9.82 10.20
N ASN A 97 8.63 9.17 11.33
CA ASN A 97 8.19 9.57 12.70
C ASN A 97 6.68 9.67 12.96
N ASN A 98 5.83 9.33 12.00
CA ASN A 98 4.38 9.28 12.17
C ASN A 98 3.94 7.86 12.47
N LEU A 99 3.19 7.71 13.54
CA LEU A 99 2.58 6.44 13.93
C LEU A 99 1.08 6.52 13.69
N TYR A 100 0.58 5.54 12.95
CA TYR A 100 -0.84 5.32 12.69
C TYR A 100 -1.27 4.05 13.38
N TYR A 101 -2.37 4.08 14.12
CA TYR A 101 -2.87 2.89 14.82
C TYR A 101 -4.39 2.88 14.87
N THR A 102 -4.95 1.68 15.00
CA THR A 102 -6.40 1.48 15.09
C THR A 102 -6.81 0.98 16.47
N ILE A 103 -7.86 1.60 17.01
CA ILE A 103 -8.55 1.17 18.24
C ILE A 103 -10.05 1.19 17.93
N ASN A 104 -10.73 0.07 18.14
CA ASN A 104 -12.20 -0.06 17.95
C ASN A 104 -12.70 0.58 16.64
N ASP A 105 -12.09 0.19 15.52
CA ASP A 105 -12.40 0.70 14.18
C ASP A 105 -12.22 2.23 14.01
N VAL A 106 -11.40 2.88 14.83
CA VAL A 106 -11.01 4.29 14.65
C VAL A 106 -9.52 4.37 14.35
N LEU A 107 -9.18 5.08 13.28
CA LEU A 107 -7.80 5.37 12.91
C LEU A 107 -7.31 6.63 13.62
N TYR A 108 -6.22 6.50 14.36
CA TYR A 108 -5.51 7.58 15.01
C TYR A 108 -4.15 7.80 14.34
N HIS A 109 -3.71 9.05 14.38
CA HIS A 109 -2.38 9.48 13.98
C HIS A 109 -1.69 10.16 15.16
N VAL A 110 -0.41 9.87 15.36
CA VAL A 110 0.45 10.61 16.29
C VAL A 110 1.78 10.94 15.61
N ALA A 111 2.14 12.21 15.65
CA ALA A 111 3.49 12.65 15.33
C ALA A 111 4.35 12.50 16.58
N LEU A 112 5.28 11.54 16.60
CA LEU A 112 6.07 11.22 17.79
C LEU A 112 6.86 12.41 18.39
N PRO A 113 7.42 13.35 17.59
CA PRO A 113 8.12 14.50 18.16
C PRO A 113 7.23 15.41 19.00
N SER A 114 5.97 15.59 18.63
CA SER A 114 5.01 16.45 19.35
C SER A 114 4.10 15.68 20.30
N LYS A 115 4.03 14.36 20.15
CA LYS A 115 3.08 13.45 20.82
C LYS A 115 1.62 13.90 20.69
N LYS A 116 1.32 14.71 19.67
CA LYS A 116 -0.04 15.20 19.39
C LYS A 116 -0.83 14.11 18.70
N VAL A 117 -1.88 13.63 19.36
CA VAL A 117 -2.80 12.62 18.82
C VAL A 117 -3.90 13.30 18.03
N THR A 118 -4.16 12.79 16.83
CA THR A 118 -5.22 13.26 15.93
C THR A 118 -6.12 12.09 15.57
N LEU A 119 -7.43 12.27 15.68
CA LEU A 119 -8.41 11.32 15.16
C LEU A 119 -8.54 11.55 13.64
N MET A 120 -8.31 10.51 12.86
CA MET A 120 -8.31 10.61 11.39
C MET A 120 -9.68 10.26 10.80
N ILE A 121 -10.14 9.03 11.04
CA ILE A 121 -11.36 8.50 10.42
C ILE A 121 -11.90 7.31 11.22
N LYS A 122 -13.23 7.17 11.22
CA LYS A 122 -13.92 5.95 11.65
C LYS A 122 -14.01 4.98 10.47
N LEU A 123 -13.41 3.80 10.64
CA LEU A 123 -13.37 2.71 9.67
C LEU A 123 -14.67 1.88 9.71
N MET A 124 -14.81 0.99 8.73
CA MET A 124 -15.89 0.01 8.73
C MET A 124 -15.68 -1.00 9.86
N GLU A 125 -16.78 -1.48 10.44
CA GLU A 125 -16.76 -2.43 11.55
C GLU A 125 -15.99 -3.71 11.18
N GLY A 126 -15.06 -4.12 12.04
CA GLY A 126 -14.23 -5.30 11.82
C GLY A 126 -12.98 -5.06 10.96
N SER A 127 -12.53 -3.82 10.84
CA SER A 127 -11.28 -3.47 10.15
C SER A 127 -10.07 -3.92 10.97
N ARG A 128 -9.36 -4.97 10.52
CA ARG A 128 -8.30 -5.64 11.30
C ARG A 128 -6.87 -5.40 10.83
N LEU A 129 -6.69 -4.91 9.61
CA LEU A 129 -5.38 -4.76 8.99
C LEU A 129 -5.20 -3.33 8.49
N LEU A 130 -4.23 -2.63 9.04
CA LEU A 130 -3.74 -1.35 8.54
C LEU A 130 -2.42 -1.60 7.80
N LEU A 131 -2.41 -1.34 6.49
CA LEU A 131 -1.19 -1.35 5.68
C LEU A 131 -0.83 0.09 5.35
N VAL A 132 0.36 0.48 5.80
CA VAL A 132 0.90 1.82 5.60
C VAL A 132 2.24 1.63 4.90
N HIS A 133 2.41 2.32 3.77
CA HIS A 133 3.58 2.17 2.93
C HIS A 133 4.01 3.53 2.39
N LYS A 134 5.31 3.81 2.42
CA LYS A 134 5.88 5.00 1.79
C LYS A 134 5.82 4.81 0.28
N ARG A 135 4.97 5.58 -0.40
CA ARG A 135 4.90 5.55 -1.85
C ARG A 135 6.17 6.20 -2.41
N ASN A 136 7.18 5.40 -2.70
CA ASN A 136 8.36 5.86 -3.43
C ASN A 136 8.03 5.84 -4.94
N LEU A 137 7.20 6.80 -5.37
CA LEU A 137 7.11 7.13 -6.79
C LEU A 137 8.32 7.98 -7.12
N GLU A 138 9.45 7.35 -7.43
CA GLU A 138 10.33 8.01 -8.39
C GLU A 138 9.47 8.32 -9.62
N TYR A 139 9.62 9.53 -10.17
CA TYR A 139 8.90 10.04 -11.34
C TYR A 139 9.29 9.26 -12.61
N THR A 140 9.36 7.93 -12.55
CA THR A 140 9.39 7.06 -13.70
C THR A 140 8.01 7.18 -14.33
N ARG A 141 7.97 7.69 -15.57
CA ARG A 141 6.77 7.55 -16.40
C ARG A 141 6.52 6.04 -16.49
N HIS A 142 5.53 5.57 -15.74
CA HIS A 142 5.19 4.16 -15.69
C HIS A 142 5.00 3.66 -17.14
N PHE A 143 5.56 2.52 -17.50
CA PHE A 143 5.58 2.03 -18.88
C PHE A 143 4.19 2.01 -19.53
N CYS A 144 3.15 1.77 -18.73
CA CYS A 144 1.75 1.78 -19.15
C CYS A 144 1.18 3.16 -19.51
N HIS A 145 1.78 4.24 -19.02
CA HIS A 145 1.29 5.60 -19.28
C HIS A 145 1.40 5.99 -20.76
N SER A 146 2.38 5.43 -21.49
CA SER A 146 2.55 5.71 -22.94
C SER A 146 1.83 4.73 -23.86
N LYS A 147 1.11 3.73 -23.33
CA LYS A 147 0.67 2.56 -24.09
C LYS A 147 -0.81 2.55 -24.44
N ASN A 148 -1.61 3.47 -23.88
CA ASN A 148 -3.03 3.68 -24.24
C ASN A 148 -3.83 2.36 -24.40
N CYS A 149 -3.63 1.39 -23.50
CA CYS A 149 -4.39 0.14 -23.50
C CYS A 149 -5.87 0.43 -23.23
N SER A 150 -6.78 -0.25 -23.92
CA SER A 150 -8.23 -0.05 -23.75
C SER A 150 -8.77 -0.53 -22.40
N PHE A 151 -8.09 -1.48 -21.74
CA PHE A 151 -8.54 -2.06 -20.46
C PHE A 151 -7.40 -2.15 -19.44
N ILE A 152 -6.60 -3.21 -19.48
CA ILE A 152 -5.55 -3.46 -18.49
C ILE A 152 -4.19 -3.35 -19.17
N CYS A 153 -3.24 -2.68 -18.53
CA CYS A 153 -1.82 -2.71 -18.91
C CYS A 153 -1.02 -3.39 -17.80
N LEU A 154 -0.32 -4.47 -18.12
CA LEU A 154 0.60 -5.14 -17.19
C LEU A 154 2.02 -4.69 -17.44
N ALA A 155 2.69 -4.10 -16.44
CA ALA A 155 4.12 -3.86 -16.51
C ALA A 155 4.88 -5.19 -16.35
N LYS A 156 5.17 -5.90 -17.45
CA LYS A 156 6.01 -7.10 -17.45
C LYS A 156 7.38 -6.81 -18.08
N TYR A 157 8.45 -7.32 -17.48
CA TYR A 157 9.83 -6.98 -17.81
C TYR A 157 10.33 -7.53 -19.17
N HIS A 158 9.60 -8.42 -19.86
CA HIS A 158 10.10 -9.09 -21.10
C HIS A 158 9.04 -9.65 -22.07
N SER A 159 7.77 -9.22 -22.08
CA SER A 159 6.78 -9.71 -23.06
C SER A 159 6.26 -8.61 -23.99
N GLU A 160 5.97 -8.99 -25.24
CA GLU A 160 5.36 -8.12 -26.26
C GLU A 160 3.86 -7.86 -25.99
N ASP A 161 3.18 -8.76 -25.27
CA ASP A 161 1.78 -8.60 -24.85
C ASP A 161 1.71 -7.84 -23.52
N LEU A 162 1.51 -6.52 -23.64
CA LEU A 162 1.44 -5.60 -22.51
C LEU A 162 0.01 -5.29 -22.08
N CYS A 163 -0.91 -5.19 -23.05
CA CYS A 163 -2.31 -4.90 -22.80
C CYS A 163 -3.10 -6.21 -22.65
N ILE A 164 -4.10 -6.26 -21.77
CA ILE A 164 -4.97 -7.41 -21.56
C ILE A 164 -6.42 -6.98 -21.76
N CYS A 165 -7.17 -7.82 -22.46
CA CYS A 165 -8.59 -7.65 -22.72
C CYS A 165 -9.44 -8.53 -21.78
N PRO A 166 -10.68 -8.11 -21.45
CA PRO A 166 -11.63 -8.92 -20.69
C PRO A 166 -12.02 -10.23 -21.41
N GLN A 167 -12.66 -11.13 -20.66
CA GLN A 167 -13.20 -12.38 -21.22
C GLN A 167 -14.15 -12.09 -22.40
N ASP A 168 -14.13 -12.95 -23.43
CA ASP A 168 -14.88 -12.82 -24.69
C ASP A 168 -14.43 -11.67 -25.62
N SER A 169 -13.20 -11.19 -25.44
CA SER A 169 -12.56 -10.23 -26.35
C SER A 169 -11.08 -10.54 -26.61
N GLU A 170 -10.60 -10.15 -27.79
CA GLU A 170 -9.21 -10.35 -28.25
C GLU A 170 -8.51 -9.01 -28.50
N ILE A 171 -7.18 -9.00 -28.30
CA ILE A 171 -6.35 -7.83 -28.55
C ILE A 171 -6.27 -7.57 -30.06
N LYS A 172 -6.64 -6.35 -30.47
CA LYS A 172 -6.44 -5.80 -31.80
C LYS A 172 -5.34 -4.74 -31.75
N ASN A 173 -4.38 -4.81 -32.68
CA ASN A 173 -3.31 -3.83 -32.82
C ASN A 173 -2.48 -3.60 -31.53
N GLY A 174 -2.39 -4.60 -30.65
CA GLY A 174 -1.60 -4.54 -29.42
C GLY A 174 -2.16 -3.67 -28.29
N THR A 175 -3.18 -2.84 -28.52
CA THR A 175 -3.73 -1.91 -27.52
C THR A 175 -5.25 -1.88 -27.41
N MET A 176 -5.96 -2.29 -28.47
CA MET A 176 -7.42 -2.29 -28.53
C MET A 176 -7.98 -3.66 -28.20
N CYS A 177 -9.19 -3.72 -27.69
CA CYS A 177 -9.91 -4.98 -27.48
C CYS A 177 -11.09 -5.07 -28.43
N ASN A 178 -11.25 -6.21 -29.07
CA ASN A 178 -12.34 -6.50 -30.00
C ASN A 178 -13.18 -7.65 -29.46
N CYS A 179 -14.50 -7.48 -29.47
CA CYS A 179 -15.42 -8.54 -29.07
C CYS A 179 -15.41 -9.73 -30.04
N LEU A 180 -15.47 -10.93 -29.47
CA LEU A 180 -15.64 -12.17 -30.23
C LEU A 180 -17.12 -12.38 -30.58
N GLY A 181 -17.37 -13.09 -31.70
CA GLY A 181 -18.71 -13.55 -32.06
C GLY A 181 -19.73 -12.47 -32.46
N GLY A 182 -19.28 -11.27 -32.84
CA GLY A 182 -20.17 -10.19 -33.32
C GLY A 182 -20.99 -9.51 -32.22
N ASN A 183 -20.74 -9.81 -30.95
CA ASN A 183 -21.37 -9.13 -29.83
C ASN A 183 -20.68 -7.79 -29.58
N ILE A 184 -21.22 -6.70 -30.15
CA ILE A 184 -20.61 -5.36 -30.08
C ILE A 184 -20.53 -4.83 -28.64
N ASP A 185 -21.39 -5.32 -27.73
CA ASP A 185 -21.50 -4.85 -26.35
C ASP A 185 -20.77 -5.72 -25.31
N CYS A 186 -19.95 -6.69 -25.73
CA CYS A 186 -19.26 -7.59 -24.80
C CYS A 186 -18.35 -6.87 -23.77
N LEU A 187 -17.86 -5.68 -24.13
CA LEU A 187 -16.94 -4.87 -23.33
C LEU A 187 -17.65 -3.92 -22.36
N LYS A 188 -18.95 -3.68 -22.56
CA LYS A 188 -19.77 -2.76 -21.76
C LYS A 188 -19.79 -3.09 -20.25
N PRO A 189 -19.86 -4.36 -19.81
CA PRO A 189 -19.88 -4.70 -18.38
C PRO A 189 -18.57 -4.38 -17.65
N PHE A 190 -17.46 -4.26 -18.39
CA PHE A 190 -16.12 -4.07 -17.83
C PHE A 190 -15.68 -2.60 -17.84
N CYS A 191 -16.52 -1.70 -18.36
CA CYS A 191 -16.23 -0.28 -18.38
C CYS A 191 -16.63 0.38 -17.06
N THR A 192 -15.64 0.84 -16.29
CA THR A 192 -15.83 1.57 -15.02
C THR A 192 -16.16 3.05 -15.20
N GLY A 193 -16.10 3.56 -16.43
CA GLY A 193 -16.41 4.95 -16.78
C GLY A 193 -17.48 5.06 -17.86
N PHE A 194 -17.26 5.97 -18.81
CA PHE A 194 -18.18 6.23 -19.91
C PHE A 194 -17.86 5.31 -21.08
N TYR A 195 -18.87 4.57 -21.52
CA TYR A 195 -18.78 3.69 -22.68
C TYR A 195 -19.25 4.43 -23.92
N CYS A 196 -18.29 4.81 -24.76
CA CYS A 196 -18.54 5.48 -26.04
C CYS A 196 -19.32 4.59 -27.00
N LYS A 197 -20.04 5.19 -27.95
CA LYS A 197 -20.80 4.45 -28.97
C LYS A 197 -19.89 3.62 -29.87
N ASN A 198 -18.65 4.04 -30.09
CA ASN A 198 -17.60 3.31 -30.81
C ASN A 198 -16.88 2.25 -29.97
N THR A 199 -17.44 1.82 -28.83
CA THR A 199 -16.94 0.77 -27.93
C THR A 199 -15.68 1.11 -27.13
N LYS A 200 -15.20 2.36 -27.19
CA LYS A 200 -14.16 2.84 -26.28
C LYS A 200 -14.69 3.02 -24.86
N CYS A 201 -13.90 2.64 -23.87
CA CYS A 201 -14.17 2.94 -22.47
C CYS A 201 -13.24 4.05 -21.98
N LEU A 202 -13.81 5.15 -21.51
CA LEU A 202 -13.07 6.31 -21.01
C LEU A 202 -13.52 6.66 -19.60
N ILE A 203 -12.73 7.46 -18.89
CA ILE A 203 -13.04 7.89 -17.52
C ILE A 203 -14.22 8.88 -17.50
N ASN A 204 -15.11 8.81 -16.51
CA ASN A 204 -16.37 9.58 -16.53
C ASN A 204 -16.21 11.12 -16.58
N ASN A 205 -15.07 11.66 -16.18
CA ASN A 205 -14.79 13.11 -16.19
C ASN A 205 -14.58 13.70 -17.60
N ILE A 206 -14.54 12.87 -18.64
CA ILE A 206 -14.48 13.33 -20.03
C ILE A 206 -15.86 13.62 -20.63
N ARG A 207 -16.95 13.23 -19.95
CA ARG A 207 -18.30 13.46 -20.48
C ARG A 207 -18.67 14.94 -20.33
N CYS A 208 -19.13 15.57 -21.41
CA CYS A 208 -19.62 16.94 -21.42
C CYS A 208 -18.57 17.98 -21.02
N ASN A 209 -17.33 17.76 -21.44
CA ASN A 209 -16.21 18.66 -21.18
C ASN A 209 -15.93 19.61 -22.37
N GLY A 210 -16.71 19.50 -23.46
CA GLY A 210 -16.54 20.27 -24.69
C GLY A 210 -15.49 19.72 -25.65
N ILE A 211 -14.95 18.52 -25.40
CA ILE A 211 -13.90 17.86 -26.18
C ILE A 211 -14.44 16.51 -26.68
N ASN A 212 -14.19 16.19 -27.95
CA ASN A 212 -14.51 14.89 -28.51
C ASN A 212 -13.42 13.86 -28.14
N ASP A 213 -13.43 13.40 -26.89
CA ASP A 213 -12.49 12.39 -26.37
C ASP A 213 -12.83 10.99 -26.90
N CYS A 214 -14.12 10.68 -27.10
CA CYS A 214 -14.52 9.40 -27.71
C CYS A 214 -14.06 9.27 -29.18
N GLY A 215 -13.97 10.38 -29.91
CA GLY A 215 -13.71 10.44 -31.36
C GLY A 215 -14.96 10.26 -32.23
N ASP A 216 -16.12 9.94 -31.63
CA ASP A 216 -17.43 9.83 -32.27
C ASP A 216 -18.47 10.81 -31.69
N ASN A 217 -18.01 11.78 -30.87
CA ASN A 217 -18.80 12.76 -30.11
C ASN A 217 -19.80 12.17 -29.11
N SER A 218 -19.78 10.87 -28.80
CA SER A 218 -20.79 10.27 -27.92
C SER A 218 -20.72 10.74 -26.47
N ASP A 219 -19.55 11.20 -26.03
CA ASP A 219 -19.25 11.85 -24.75
C ASP A 219 -19.85 13.25 -24.60
N GLU A 220 -20.10 13.95 -25.71
CA GLU A 220 -20.68 15.30 -25.74
C GLU A 220 -22.18 15.29 -26.03
N LEU A 221 -22.81 14.11 -26.02
CA LEU A 221 -24.26 13.95 -26.17
C LEU A 221 -24.97 13.84 -24.82
N GLN A 222 -26.19 14.36 -24.76
CA GLN A 222 -27.06 14.29 -23.57
C GLN A 222 -26.41 14.85 -22.30
N CYS A 223 -25.82 16.04 -22.41
CA CYS A 223 -25.25 16.76 -21.29
C CYS A 223 -26.32 17.45 -20.45
N PRO A 224 -26.21 17.41 -19.11
CA PRO A 224 -27.11 18.19 -18.25
C PRO A 224 -26.93 19.69 -18.56
N SER A 225 -28.05 20.38 -18.76
CA SER A 225 -28.11 21.82 -19.00
C SER A 225 -28.07 22.62 -17.70
#